data_AF-A0A8X6P4X8-F1
#
_entry.id   AF-A0A8X6P4X8-F1
#
_cell.length_a   1.000
_cell.length_b   1.000
_cell.length_c   1.000
_cell.angle_alpha   90.00
_cell.angle_beta   90.00
_cell.angle_gamma   90.00
#
_symmetry.space_group_name_H-M   'P 1'
#
loop_
_entity.id
_entity.type
_entity.pdbx_description
1 polymer ?
#
loop_
_entity_poly.entity_id
_entity_poly.type
_entity_poly.pdbx_seq_one_letter_code
_entity_poly.pdbx_strand_id
1 'polypeptide(L)'
;MGVLMKKKLPKLKNCSKLLKRVSNLMRPLSEEANNWRADHFFILELQSIPLSIDYHWKSNGTIDRLKTARSFIQSEIFFSLLRFRMACIYWLEEDARKLWNEM
;
A
#
# COMPACT_ATOMS: atom_id res chain seq x y z
N MET A 1 -3.82 6.00 4.81
CA MET A 1 -5.28 5.80 5.00
C MET A 1 -5.75 5.79 6.47
N GLY A 2 -5.11 5.05 7.38
CA GLY A 2 -5.62 4.88 8.76
C GLY A 2 -5.67 6.15 9.64
N VAL A 3 -4.73 7.09 9.46
CA VAL A 3 -4.62 8.29 10.33
C VAL A 3 -5.68 9.35 10.00
N LEU A 4 -5.95 9.58 8.71
CA LEU A 4 -6.96 10.55 8.25
C LEU A 4 -8.38 10.12 8.61
N MET A 5 -8.68 8.82 8.51
CA MET A 5 -9.96 8.29 8.95
C MET A 5 -10.13 8.38 10.46
N LYS A 6 -9.11 8.07 11.27
CA LYS A 6 -9.18 8.21 12.74
C LYS A 6 -9.48 9.64 13.21
N LYS A 7 -9.01 10.68 12.50
CA LYS A 7 -9.30 12.09 12.85
C LYS A 7 -10.68 12.58 12.37
N LYS A 8 -11.20 12.07 11.25
CA LYS A 8 -12.47 12.55 10.66
C LYS A 8 -13.69 11.72 11.06
N LEU A 9 -13.55 10.42 11.35
CA LEU A 9 -14.64 9.56 11.84
C LEU A 9 -15.35 10.09 13.10
N PRO A 10 -14.65 10.65 14.11
CA PRO A 10 -15.31 11.19 15.30
C PRO A 10 -16.27 12.35 15.00
N LYS A 11 -16.05 13.11 13.92
CA LYS A 11 -16.93 14.20 13.49
C LYS A 11 -18.18 13.69 12.74
N LEU A 12 -18.17 12.44 12.27
CA LEU A 12 -19.28 11.78 11.58
C LEU A 12 -20.20 10.99 12.53
N LYS A 13 -19.84 10.88 13.81
CA LYS A 13 -20.56 10.10 14.83
C LYS A 13 -22.03 10.49 14.96
N ASN A 14 -22.36 11.76 14.68
CA ASN A 14 -23.71 12.31 14.78
C ASN A 14 -24.59 12.03 13.55
N CYS A 15 -24.05 11.39 12.50
CA CYS A 15 -24.78 11.02 11.28
C CYS A 15 -24.60 9.53 10.98
N SER A 16 -25.35 8.68 11.70
CA SER A 16 -25.27 7.21 11.61
C SER A 16 -25.46 6.68 10.18
N LYS A 17 -26.35 7.28 9.38
CA LYS A 17 -26.55 6.91 7.96
C LYS A 17 -25.32 7.21 7.10
N LEU A 18 -24.71 8.38 7.27
CA LEU A 18 -23.50 8.77 6.54
C LEU A 18 -22.31 7.91 6.96
N LEU A 19 -22.16 7.65 8.25
CA LEU A 19 -21.13 6.76 8.78
C LEU A 19 -21.27 5.35 8.17
N LYS A 20 -22.48 4.78 8.16
CA LYS A 20 -22.73 3.47 7.54
C LYS A 20 -22.38 3.46 6.06
N ARG A 21 -22.73 4.52 5.32
CA ARG A 21 -22.42 4.65 3.89
C ARG A 21 -20.91 4.75 3.64
N VAL A 22 -20.20 5.57 4.41
CA VAL A 22 -18.75 5.71 4.32
C VAL A 22 -18.06 4.39 4.68
N SER A 23 -18.46 3.73 5.77
CA SER A 23 -17.90 2.44 6.17
C SER A 23 -18.10 1.37 5.09
N ASN A 24 -19.27 1.33 4.46
CA ASN A 24 -19.54 0.39 3.37
C ASN A 24 -18.68 0.64 2.13
N LEU A 25 -18.34 1.89 1.83
CA LEU A 25 -17.42 2.23 0.73
C LEU A 25 -15.96 1.94 1.11
N MET A 26 -15.59 2.17 2.38
CA MET A 26 -14.22 2.01 2.85
C MET A 26 -13.81 0.56 3.08
N ARG A 27 -14.75 -0.30 3.46
CA ARG A 27 -14.50 -1.72 3.73
C ARG A 27 -13.83 -2.44 2.56
N PRO A 28 -14.35 -2.45 1.32
CA PRO A 28 -13.70 -3.14 0.21
C PRO A 28 -12.30 -2.57 -0.11
N LEU A 29 -12.11 -1.25 0.02
CA LEU A 29 -10.80 -0.63 -0.15
C LEU A 29 -9.82 -1.07 0.96
N SER A 30 -10.29 -1.22 2.20
CA SER A 30 -9.47 -1.71 3.29
C SER A 30 -9.12 -3.19 3.11
N GLU A 31 -10.08 -4.00 2.64
CA GLU A 31 -9.88 -5.42 2.33
C GLU A 31 -8.84 -5.58 1.21
N GLU A 32 -8.99 -4.84 0.10
CA GLU A 32 -8.03 -4.85 -1.01
C GLU A 32 -6.61 -4.44 -0.55
N ALA A 33 -6.49 -3.38 0.27
CA ALA A 33 -5.20 -2.97 0.81
C ALA A 33 -4.59 -4.03 1.74
N ASN A 34 -5.41 -4.73 2.52
CA ASN A 34 -4.95 -5.82 3.39
C ASN A 34 -4.55 -7.05 2.57
N ASN A 35 -5.30 -7.39 1.52
CA ASN A 35 -4.95 -8.48 0.59
C ASN A 35 -3.61 -8.19 -0.08
N TRP A 36 -3.43 -6.97 -0.60
CA TRP A 36 -2.14 -6.57 -1.15
C TRP A 36 -1.02 -6.70 -0.11
N ARG A 37 -1.22 -6.29 1.15
CA ARG A 37 -0.17 -6.48 2.19
C ARG A 37 0.11 -7.95 2.48
N ALA A 38 -0.92 -8.79 2.55
CA ALA A 38 -0.78 -10.22 2.80
C ALA A 38 0.06 -10.89 1.69
N ASP A 39 -0.19 -10.55 0.43
CA ASP A 39 0.58 -11.06 -0.71
C ASP A 39 2.07 -10.67 -0.66
N HIS A 40 2.42 -9.59 0.05
CA HIS A 40 3.81 -9.11 0.18
C HIS A 40 4.32 -9.21 1.63
N PHE A 41 3.67 -9.99 2.48
CA PHE A 41 3.95 -10.06 3.92
C PHE A 41 5.44 -10.33 4.20
N PHE A 42 6.03 -11.32 3.51
CA PHE A 42 7.44 -11.70 3.65
C PHE A 42 8.45 -10.60 3.28
N ILE A 43 8.01 -9.59 2.52
CA ILE A 43 8.80 -8.40 2.25
C ILE A 43 8.55 -7.39 3.37
N LEU A 44 7.29 -7.05 3.64
CA LEU A 44 6.92 -5.96 4.54
C LEU A 44 7.34 -6.20 6.01
N GLU A 45 7.43 -7.45 6.46
CA GLU A 45 7.92 -7.78 7.81
C GLU A 45 9.38 -7.41 8.06
N LEU A 46 10.19 -7.23 7.01
CA LEU A 46 11.61 -6.92 7.15
C LEU A 46 11.86 -5.48 7.60
N GLN A 47 10.82 -4.63 7.60
CA GLN A 47 10.93 -3.25 8.06
C GLN A 47 10.20 -3.05 9.38
N SER A 48 10.95 -2.68 10.41
CA SER A 48 10.45 -2.46 11.78
C SER A 48 9.57 -1.22 11.94
N ILE A 49 9.39 -0.44 10.86
CA ILE A 49 8.71 0.87 10.88
C ILE A 49 7.35 0.75 10.18
N PRO A 50 6.29 1.39 10.71
CA PRO A 50 4.98 1.42 10.05
C PRO A 50 5.09 1.95 8.62
N LEU A 51 4.80 1.09 7.64
CA LEU A 51 4.92 1.44 6.22
C LEU A 51 3.71 2.27 5.77
N SER A 52 3.96 3.52 5.40
CA SER A 52 3.00 4.30 4.62
C SER A 52 3.18 3.94 3.15
N ILE A 53 2.37 2.99 2.68
CA ILE A 53 2.36 2.59 1.26
C ILE A 53 1.42 3.52 0.51
N ASP A 54 1.94 4.15 -0.54
CA ASP A 54 1.16 4.97 -1.46
C ASP A 54 0.53 4.07 -2.54
N TYR A 55 -0.66 3.57 -2.22
CA TYR A 55 -1.45 2.77 -3.14
C TYR A 55 -1.96 3.60 -4.32
N HIS A 56 -1.69 3.14 -5.53
CA HIS A 56 -2.35 3.64 -6.74
C HIS A 56 -3.63 2.85 -6.97
N TRP A 57 -4.78 3.51 -6.98
CA TRP A 57 -6.09 2.88 -7.15
C TRP A 57 -6.56 2.95 -8.60
N LYS A 58 -7.18 1.88 -9.08
CA LYS A 58 -7.95 1.86 -10.33
C LYS A 58 -9.37 2.36 -10.08
N SER A 59 -10.06 2.79 -11.13
CA SER A 59 -11.46 3.25 -11.07
C SER A 59 -12.43 2.17 -10.59
N ASN A 60 -12.10 0.89 -10.75
CA ASN A 60 -12.89 -0.24 -10.26
C ASN A 60 -12.68 -0.55 -8.77
N GLY A 61 -11.88 0.25 -8.05
CA GLY A 61 -11.63 0.08 -6.62
C GLY A 61 -10.57 -0.97 -6.26
N THR A 62 -9.83 -1.51 -7.24
CA THR A 62 -8.69 -2.39 -6.99
C THR A 62 -7.38 -1.61 -7.00
N ILE A 63 -6.33 -2.15 -6.38
CA ILE A 63 -5.00 -1.54 -6.45
C ILE A 63 -4.38 -1.81 -7.82
N ASP A 64 -3.85 -0.76 -8.45
CA ASP A 64 -2.90 -0.89 -9.55
C ASP A 64 -1.58 -1.39 -8.98
N ARG A 65 -1.46 -2.73 -8.97
CA ARG A 65 -0.34 -3.42 -8.33
C ARG A 65 1.00 -3.05 -8.96
N LEU A 66 1.08 -2.96 -10.28
CA LEU A 66 2.31 -2.63 -10.99
C LEU A 66 2.73 -1.17 -10.72
N LYS A 67 1.78 -0.23 -10.81
CA LYS A 67 2.07 1.18 -10.52
C LYS A 67 2.45 1.39 -9.06
N THR A 68 1.77 0.71 -8.14
CA THR A 68 2.11 0.72 -6.71
C THR A 68 3.49 0.14 -6.44
N ALA A 69 3.85 -0.98 -7.09
CA ALA A 69 5.18 -1.58 -6.96
C ALA A 69 6.29 -0.63 -7.47
N ARG A 70 6.08 0.04 -8.60
CA ARG A 70 7.05 1.03 -9.12
C ARG A 70 7.23 2.20 -8.16
N SER A 71 6.15 2.78 -7.64
CA SER A 71 6.23 3.86 -6.63
C SER A 71 6.90 3.38 -5.34
N PHE A 72 6.65 2.13 -4.93
CA PHE A 72 7.32 1.51 -3.79
C PHE A 72 8.84 1.42 -4.01
N ILE A 73 9.27 0.95 -5.18
CA ILE A 73 10.69 0.80 -5.52
C ILE A 73 11.41 2.15 -5.61
N GLN A 74 10.73 3.19 -6.07
CA GLN A 74 11.30 4.54 -6.20
C GLN A 74 11.41 5.29 -4.87
N SER A 75 10.71 4.85 -3.83
CA SER A 75 10.72 5.53 -2.53
C SER A 75 11.96 5.17 -1.72
N GLU A 76 12.75 6.18 -1.38
CA GLU A 76 13.96 6.06 -0.55
C GLU A 76 13.65 5.72 0.92
N ILE A 77 12.37 5.73 1.32
CA ILE A 77 11.92 5.35 2.66
C ILE A 77 12.13 3.84 2.91
N PHE A 78 12.14 3.02 1.85
CA PHE A 78 12.27 1.57 1.95
C PHE A 78 13.74 1.13 1.74
N PHE A 79 14.21 0.16 2.53
CA PHE A 79 15.57 -0.37 2.37
C PHE A 79 15.80 -0.94 0.97
N SER A 80 17.03 -0.84 0.46
CA SER A 80 17.39 -1.33 -0.88
C SER A 80 17.02 -2.81 -1.08
N LEU A 81 17.19 -3.65 -0.07
CA LEU A 81 16.79 -5.07 -0.12
C LEU A 81 15.27 -5.25 -0.31
N LEU A 82 14.44 -4.42 0.33
CA LEU A 82 12.98 -4.46 0.18
C LEU A 82 12.58 -4.05 -1.23
N ARG A 83 13.17 -2.96 -1.72
CA ARG A 83 12.96 -2.45 -3.08
C ARG A 83 13.35 -3.51 -4.11
N PHE A 84 14.50 -4.15 -3.93
CA PHE A 84 14.98 -5.22 -4.81
C PHE A 84 14.02 -6.41 -4.82
N ARG A 85 13.60 -6.92 -3.66
CA ARG A 85 12.61 -8.02 -3.58
C ARG A 85 11.29 -7.65 -4.25
N MET A 86 10.82 -6.42 -4.07
CA MET A 86 9.61 -5.95 -4.73
C MET A 86 9.76 -5.93 -6.26
N ALA A 87 10.91 -5.47 -6.77
CA ALA A 87 11.21 -5.50 -8.21
C ALA A 87 11.18 -6.94 -8.77
N CYS A 88 11.74 -7.90 -8.02
CA CYS A 88 11.69 -9.32 -8.39
C CYS A 88 10.27 -9.89 -8.44
N ILE A 89 9.41 -9.60 -7.46
CA ILE A 89 8.01 -10.07 -7.43
C ILE A 89 7.23 -9.59 -8.66
N TYR A 90 7.47 -8.36 -9.10
CA TYR A 90 6.78 -7.75 -10.23
C TYR A 90 7.51 -7.92 -11.57
N TRP A 91 8.57 -8.73 -11.62
CA TRP A 91 9.41 -8.95 -12.81
C TRP A 91 9.89 -7.64 -13.47
N LEU A 92 10.27 -6.67 -12.65
CA LEU A 92 10.84 -5.40 -13.10
C LEU A 92 12.36 -5.54 -13.24
N GLU A 93 12.80 -6.21 -14.31
CA GLU A 93 14.19 -6.66 -14.47
C GLU A 93 15.21 -5.51 -14.42
N GLU A 94 14.94 -4.40 -15.11
CA GLU A 94 15.84 -3.24 -15.14
C GLU A 94 15.99 -2.61 -13.75
N ASP A 95 14.87 -2.43 -13.04
CA ASP A 95 14.85 -1.91 -11.68
C ASP A 95 15.58 -2.87 -10.72
N ALA A 96 15.33 -4.18 -10.83
CA ALA A 96 15.99 -5.20 -10.01
C ALA A 96 17.51 -5.20 -10.22
N ARG A 97 17.97 -5.15 -11.48
CA ARG A 97 19.38 -5.10 -11.83
C ARG A 97 20.05 -3.83 -11.29
N LYS A 98 19.37 -2.68 -11.43
CA LYS A 98 19.85 -1.41 -10.90
C LYS A 98 20.02 -1.47 -9.39
N LEU A 99 18.98 -1.90 -8.67
CA LEU A 99 19.01 -2.02 -7.22
C LEU A 99 20.05 -3.01 -6.73
N TRP A 100 20.29 -4.10 -7.45
CA TRP A 100 21.34 -5.06 -7.14
C TRP A 100 22.74 -4.43 -7.19
N ASN A 101 23.01 -3.59 -8.19
CA ASN A 101 24.30 -2.93 -8.33
C ASN A 101 24.52 -1.78 -7.34
N GLU A 102 23.45 -1.25 -6.73
CA GLU A 102 23.48 -0.17 -5.74
C GLU A 102 23.60 -0.69 -4.29
N MET A 103 23.43 -2.00 -4.06
CA MET A 103 23.58 -2.65 -2.75
C MET A 103 25.02 -3.06 -2.47
#